data_AF-A0A1V5AX52-F1
#
_entry.id   AF-A0A1V5AX52-F1
#
_cell.length_a   1.000
_cell.length_b   1.000
_cell.length_c   1.000
_cell.angle_alpha   90.00
_cell.angle_beta   90.00
_cell.angle_gamma   90.00
#
_symmetry.space_group_name_H-M   'P 1'
#
loop_
_entity.id
_entity.type
_entity.pdbx_description
1 polymer ?
#
loop_
_entity_poly.entity_id
_entity_poly.type
_entity_poly.pdbx_seq_one_letter_code
_entity_poly.pdbx_strand_id
1 'polypeptide(L)'
;MVDFARDRSVVLQLIELLDQPGRGVGGDLSGIEAALEARAEDVVTRDMQRRRKYFISGAEVEVVRPMDNTEFCAHCNRLRVTSDGKLKPCLLRNDNLVDLAGADLEEMKRRIERAVLLRSPYFCARDR
;
A
#
# COMPACT_ATOMS: atom_id res chain seq x y z
N MET A 1 4.46 20.50 -8.30
CA MET A 1 5.05 19.16 -8.03
C MET A 1 5.14 18.32 -9.29
N VAL A 2 4.09 18.24 -10.13
CA VAL A 2 4.14 17.50 -11.40
C VAL A 2 5.25 18.02 -12.33
N ASP A 3 5.38 19.34 -12.52
CA ASP A 3 6.44 19.90 -13.36
C ASP A 3 7.84 19.59 -12.78
N PHE A 4 8.01 19.73 -11.46
CA PHE A 4 9.25 19.35 -10.78
C PHE A 4 9.62 17.88 -11.02
N ALA A 5 8.63 16.98 -10.98
CA ALA A 5 8.83 15.56 -11.22
C ALA A 5 9.21 15.27 -12.67
N ARG A 6 8.54 15.96 -13.62
CA ARG A 6 8.86 15.93 -15.05
C ARG A 6 10.30 16.33 -15.32
N ASP A 7 10.70 17.51 -14.84
CA ASP A 7 12.00 18.12 -15.11
C ASP A 7 13.18 17.29 -14.56
N ARG A 8 12.91 16.44 -13.57
CA ARG A 8 13.92 15.58 -12.92
C ARG A 8 13.78 14.11 -13.27
N SER A 9 12.83 13.77 -14.14
CA SER A 9 12.52 12.38 -14.51
C SER A 9 12.31 11.48 -13.28
N VAL A 10 11.58 11.98 -12.28
CA VAL A 10 11.21 11.24 -11.07
C VAL A 10 9.71 10.98 -11.05
N VAL A 11 9.31 9.93 -10.33
CA VAL A 11 7.89 9.60 -10.13
C VAL A 11 7.35 10.37 -8.93
N LEU A 12 6.29 11.16 -9.14
CA LEU A 12 5.55 11.79 -8.04
C LEU A 12 4.58 10.78 -7.45
N GLN A 13 4.80 10.37 -6.21
CA GLN A 13 3.86 9.49 -5.50
C GLN A 13 2.99 10.31 -4.54
N LEU A 14 1.68 10.30 -4.76
CA LEU A 14 0.69 10.88 -3.86
C LEU A 14 0.11 9.78 -2.98
N ILE A 15 0.27 9.92 -1.68
CA ILE A 15 -0.15 8.90 -0.71
C ILE A 15 -1.28 9.47 0.13
N GLU A 16 -2.41 8.77 0.17
CA GLU A 16 -3.51 9.10 1.07
C GLU A 16 -3.03 9.09 2.52
N LEU A 17 -3.40 10.13 3.25
CA LEU A 17 -3.11 10.19 4.67
C LEU A 17 -3.94 9.12 5.39
N LEU A 18 -3.27 8.27 6.18
CA LEU A 18 -3.96 7.30 7.03
C LEU A 18 -4.71 8.06 8.12
N ASP A 19 -6.03 7.87 8.20
CA ASP A 19 -6.83 8.49 9.25
C ASP A 19 -6.42 7.90 10.61
N GLN A 20 -5.88 8.76 11.48
CA GLN A 20 -5.64 8.45 12.87
C GLN A 20 -6.78 9.06 13.68
N PRO A 21 -7.41 8.30 14.62
CA PRO A 21 -8.48 8.82 15.46
C PRO A 21 -8.10 10.18 16.06
N GLY A 22 -8.90 11.21 15.75
CA GLY A 22 -8.70 12.58 16.24
C GLY A 22 -7.87 13.52 15.35
N ARG A 23 -7.43 13.11 14.15
CA ARG A 23 -6.69 13.98 13.21
C ARG A 23 -7.44 14.43 11.96
N GLY A 24 -8.66 13.94 11.73
CA GLY A 24 -9.77 14.70 11.14
C GLY A 24 -9.57 15.44 9.80
N VAL A 25 -8.56 15.13 9.00
CA VAL A 25 -8.35 15.78 7.70
C VAL A 25 -7.85 14.75 6.68
N GLY A 26 -8.77 13.93 6.17
CA GLY A 26 -8.55 13.27 4.89
C GLY A 26 -8.56 14.34 3.79
N GLY A 27 -7.51 14.42 2.99
CA GLY A 27 -7.53 15.25 1.78
C GLY A 27 -8.50 14.67 0.75
N ASP A 28 -9.00 15.48 -0.17
CA ASP A 28 -9.84 15.01 -1.28
C ASP A 28 -9.00 14.33 -2.36
N LEU A 29 -8.58 13.09 -2.08
CA LEU A 29 -7.81 12.29 -3.03
C LEU A 29 -8.66 11.90 -4.24
N SER A 30 -9.97 11.77 -4.07
CA SER A 30 -10.90 11.46 -5.17
C SER A 30 -10.95 12.61 -6.20
N GLY A 31 -11.05 13.85 -5.75
CA GLY A 31 -10.96 15.04 -6.61
C GLY A 31 -9.59 15.17 -7.28
N ILE A 32 -8.51 14.86 -6.56
CA ILE A 32 -7.16 14.83 -7.15
C ILE A 32 -7.05 13.76 -8.24
N GLU A 33 -7.52 12.53 -7.99
CA GLU A 33 -7.51 11.45 -8.98
C GLU A 33 -8.35 11.80 -10.21
N ALA A 34 -9.53 12.39 -10.03
CA ALA A 34 -10.36 12.85 -11.14
C ALA A 34 -9.66 13.94 -11.98
N ALA A 35 -8.96 14.87 -11.33
CA ALA A 35 -8.19 15.90 -12.02
C ALA A 35 -6.95 15.34 -12.75
N LEU A 36 -6.32 14.29 -12.21
CA LEU A 36 -5.23 13.57 -12.88
C LEU A 36 -5.75 12.80 -14.09
N GLU A 37 -6.86 12.08 -13.93
CA GLU A 37 -7.48 11.26 -14.98
C GLU A 37 -7.94 12.12 -16.16
N ALA A 38 -8.52 13.30 -15.90
CA ALA A 38 -8.91 14.26 -16.94
C ALA A 38 -7.73 14.86 -17.73
N ARG A 39 -6.51 14.78 -17.20
CA ARG A 39 -5.29 15.35 -17.81
C ARG A 39 -4.31 14.30 -18.34
N ALA A 40 -4.54 13.03 -18.00
CA ALA A 40 -3.63 11.95 -18.33
C ALA A 40 -3.75 11.57 -19.81
N GLU A 41 -2.59 11.35 -20.43
CA GLU A 41 -2.47 10.74 -21.75
C GLU A 41 -2.67 9.23 -21.67
N ASP A 42 -2.26 8.62 -20.54
CA ASP A 42 -2.44 7.21 -20.26
C ASP A 42 -2.59 6.95 -18.76
N VAL A 43 -3.31 5.88 -18.42
CA VAL A 43 -3.54 5.42 -17.05
C VAL A 43 -3.27 3.93 -16.95
N VAL A 44 -2.27 3.57 -16.13
CA VAL A 44 -1.88 2.17 -15.90
C VAL A 44 -2.17 1.76 -14.47
N THR A 45 -2.84 0.61 -14.30
CA THR A 45 -3.07 0.02 -12.98
C THR A 45 -2.07 -1.11 -12.72
N ARG A 46 -1.35 -1.04 -11.61
CA ARG A 46 -0.38 -2.07 -11.21
C ARG A 46 -1.06 -3.28 -10.58
N ASP A 47 -0.46 -4.46 -10.72
CA ASP A 47 -0.93 -5.65 -9.98
C ASP A 47 -0.80 -5.47 -8.47
N MET A 48 0.32 -4.90 -8.03
CA MET A 48 0.59 -4.68 -6.61
C MET A 48 -0.27 -3.54 -6.08
N GLN A 49 -1.16 -3.88 -5.14
CA GLN A 49 -2.04 -2.95 -4.44
C GLN A 49 -2.97 -2.14 -5.37
N ARG A 50 -3.14 -2.56 -6.64
CA ARG A 50 -3.97 -1.87 -7.64
C ARG A 50 -3.74 -0.36 -7.73
N ARG A 51 -2.49 0.05 -7.51
CA ARG A 51 -2.10 1.46 -7.60
C ARG A 51 -2.21 1.95 -9.04
N ARG A 52 -2.83 3.11 -9.21
CA ARG A 52 -2.97 3.77 -10.51
C ARG A 52 -1.79 4.72 -10.74
N LYS A 53 -1.26 4.68 -11.95
CA LYS A 53 -0.26 5.59 -12.49
C LYS A 53 -0.89 6.41 -13.61
N TYR A 54 -0.65 7.71 -13.57
CA TYR A 54 -1.13 8.69 -14.54
C TYR A 54 0.07 9.28 -15.26
N PHE A 55 0.07 9.24 -16.58
CA PHE A 55 1.11 9.82 -17.42
C PHE A 55 0.60 11.16 -17.96
N ILE A 56 1.23 12.26 -17.56
CA ILE A 56 0.78 13.63 -17.87
C ILE A 56 1.94 14.45 -18.43
N SER A 57 1.95 14.70 -19.74
CA SER A 57 2.93 15.51 -20.44
C SER A 57 4.37 15.11 -20.10
N GLY A 58 4.66 13.81 -20.19
CA GLY A 58 5.96 13.23 -19.85
C GLY A 58 6.27 13.09 -18.35
N ALA A 59 5.34 13.43 -17.44
CA ALA A 59 5.47 13.18 -16.01
C ALA A 59 4.73 11.91 -15.60
N GLU A 60 5.28 11.16 -14.64
CA GLU A 60 4.62 10.00 -14.02
C GLU A 60 4.13 10.36 -12.62
N VAL A 61 2.82 10.19 -12.37
CA VAL A 61 2.19 10.39 -11.07
C VAL A 61 1.54 9.09 -10.61
N GLU A 62 1.95 8.54 -9.47
CA GLU A 62 1.36 7.33 -8.87
C GLU A 62 0.52 7.71 -7.65
N VAL A 63 -0.70 7.17 -7.57
CA VAL A 63 -1.59 7.39 -6.41
C VAL A 63 -1.67 6.13 -5.56
N VAL A 64 -1.54 6.30 -4.24
CA VAL A 64 -1.61 5.24 -3.23
C VAL A 64 -2.82 5.51 -2.32
N ARG A 65 -3.88 4.70 -2.46
CA ARG A 65 -5.13 4.79 -1.68
C ARG A 65 -5.27 3.58 -0.75
N PRO A 66 -4.58 3.54 0.40
CA PRO A 66 -4.65 2.44 1.35
C PRO A 66 -5.93 2.44 2.20
N MET A 67 -6.62 3.58 2.39
CA MET A 67 -7.73 3.68 3.36
C MET A 67 -9.04 3.16 2.77
N ASP A 68 -9.79 2.41 3.59
CA ASP A 68 -11.10 1.82 3.24
C ASP A 68 -11.12 1.05 1.91
N ASN A 69 -9.95 0.58 1.50
CA ASN A 69 -9.69 0.01 0.20
C ASN A 69 -9.38 -1.49 0.32
N THR A 70 -10.44 -2.29 0.21
CA THR A 70 -10.38 -3.76 0.22
C THR A 70 -9.56 -4.29 -0.96
N GLU A 71 -9.61 -3.63 -2.12
CA GLU A 71 -8.87 -3.99 -3.32
C GLU A 71 -7.36 -3.80 -3.11
N PHE A 72 -6.94 -2.68 -2.52
CA PHE A 72 -5.55 -2.43 -2.13
C PHE A 72 -5.02 -3.54 -1.22
N CYS A 73 -5.80 -3.94 -0.22
CA CYS A 73 -5.44 -4.99 0.72
C CYS A 73 -5.36 -6.37 0.04
N ALA A 74 -6.35 -6.72 -0.78
CA ALA A 74 -6.40 -8.00 -1.49
C ALA A 74 -5.19 -8.21 -2.41
N HIS A 75 -4.74 -7.13 -3.05
CA HIS A 75 -3.61 -7.12 -3.96
C HIS A 75 -2.25 -6.80 -3.29
N CYS A 76 -2.16 -6.77 -1.95
CA CYS A 76 -0.92 -6.49 -1.23
C CYS A 76 -0.11 -7.77 -0.97
N ASN A 77 1.04 -7.95 -1.61
CA ASN A 77 1.91 -9.12 -1.40
C ASN A 77 3.08 -8.90 -0.41
N ARG A 78 3.08 -7.83 0.39
CA ARG A 78 4.18 -7.51 1.32
C ARG A 78 4.13 -8.32 2.61
N LEU A 79 5.21 -9.06 2.89
CA LEU A 79 5.57 -9.54 4.22
C LEU A 79 6.66 -8.62 4.83
N ARG A 80 6.60 -8.36 6.13
CA ARG A 80 7.55 -7.48 6.83
C ARG A 80 8.21 -8.21 7.98
N VAL A 81 9.35 -7.70 8.42
CA VAL A 81 10.03 -8.11 9.65
C VAL A 81 10.08 -6.90 10.58
N THR A 82 9.67 -7.07 11.82
CA THR A 82 9.79 -6.02 12.86
C THR A 82 11.23 -5.95 13.37
N SER A 83 11.61 -4.84 14.00
CA SER A 83 12.96 -4.64 14.52
C SER A 83 13.36 -5.66 15.60
N ASP A 84 12.39 -6.28 16.26
CA ASP A 84 12.55 -7.34 17.25
C ASP A 84 12.38 -8.76 16.66
N GLY A 85 12.46 -8.91 15.32
CA GLY A 85 12.58 -10.21 14.67
C GLY A 85 11.27 -10.98 14.48
N LYS A 86 10.11 -10.32 14.45
CA LYS A 86 8.82 -10.97 14.16
C LYS A 86 8.37 -10.72 12.73
N LEU A 87 7.82 -11.75 12.08
CA LEU A 87 7.11 -11.60 10.82
C LEU A 87 5.78 -10.86 11.04
N LYS A 88 5.54 -9.84 10.22
CA LYS A 88 4.37 -8.98 10.25
C LYS A 88 3.63 -9.04 8.91
N PRO A 89 2.56 -9.85 8.80
CA PRO A 89 1.83 -10.03 7.54
C PRO A 89 1.11 -8.77 7.03
N CYS A 90 0.72 -7.87 7.92
CA CYS A 90 0.05 -6.61 7.58
C CYS A 90 0.66 -5.44 8.37
N LEU A 91 0.82 -4.28 7.71
CA LEU A 91 1.36 -3.08 8.35
C LEU A 91 0.50 -2.63 9.55
N LEU A 92 -0.83 -2.71 9.41
CA LEU A 92 -1.80 -2.17 10.37
C LEU A 92 -2.20 -3.17 11.47
N ARG A 93 -1.69 -4.41 11.47
CA ARG A 93 -2.07 -5.46 12.44
C ARG A 93 -0.89 -5.95 13.26
N ASN A 94 -1.11 -6.12 14.57
CA ASN A 94 -0.13 -6.69 15.50
C ASN A 94 -0.62 -7.96 16.20
N ASP A 95 -1.86 -8.39 15.94
CA ASP A 95 -2.50 -9.55 16.54
C ASP A 95 -2.10 -10.89 15.89
N ASN A 96 -1.40 -10.85 14.76
CA ASN A 96 -1.01 -12.03 13.97
C ASN A 96 0.49 -12.10 13.65
N LEU A 97 1.33 -11.56 14.54
CA LEU A 97 2.79 -11.64 14.40
C LEU A 97 3.30 -13.07 14.60
N VAL A 98 4.36 -13.45 13.88
CA VAL A 98 5.03 -14.75 14.04
C VAL A 98 6.49 -14.53 14.40
N ASP A 99 6.90 -14.97 15.58
CA ASP A 99 8.26 -14.79 16.09
C ASP A 99 9.26 -15.67 15.32
N LEU A 100 10.42 -15.14 14.92
CA LEU A 100 11.51 -15.89 14.28
C LEU A 100 12.61 -16.32 15.26
N ALA A 101 12.59 -15.86 16.52
CA ALA A 101 13.62 -16.17 17.49
C ALA A 101 13.82 -17.69 17.66
N GLY A 102 15.09 -18.11 17.67
CA GLY A 102 15.50 -19.50 17.87
C GLY A 102 15.12 -20.48 16.76
N ALA A 103 14.62 -20.00 15.60
CA ALA A 103 14.29 -20.88 14.48
C ALA A 103 15.54 -21.35 13.74
N ASP A 104 15.65 -22.67 13.50
CA ASP A 104 16.53 -23.20 12.47
C ASP A 104 15.96 -22.94 11.07
N LEU A 105 16.67 -23.39 10.02
CA LEU A 105 16.27 -23.13 8.64
C LEU A 105 14.89 -23.70 8.28
N GLU A 106 14.59 -24.93 8.71
CA GLU A 106 13.33 -25.60 8.42
C GLU A 106 12.18 -24.99 9.21
N GLU A 107 12.42 -24.63 10.47
CA GLU A 107 11.46 -23.92 11.30
C GLU A 107 11.20 -22.51 10.78
N MET A 108 12.21 -21.81 10.28
CA MET A 108 12.06 -20.50 9.66
C MET A 108 11.16 -20.58 8.43
N LYS A 109 11.35 -21.60 7.58
CA LYS A 109 10.48 -21.85 6.42
C LYS A 109 9.03 -22.07 6.85
N ARG A 110 8.78 -22.94 7.84
CA ARG A 110 7.43 -23.17 8.39
C ARG A 110 6.80 -21.90 8.96
N ARG A 111 7.59 -21.06 9.64
CA ARG A 111 7.11 -19.79 10.20
C ARG A 111 6.77 -18.77 9.14
N ILE A 112 7.53 -18.70 8.04
CA ILE A 112 7.21 -17.87 6.87
C ILE A 112 5.90 -18.34 6.23
N GLU A 113 5.74 -19.65 5.98
CA GLU A 113 4.50 -20.22 5.44
C GLU A 113 3.31 -19.90 6.34
N ARG A 114 3.47 -20.08 7.67
CA ARG A 114 2.44 -19.70 8.66
C ARG A 114 2.08 -18.22 8.59
N ALA A 115 3.07 -17.32 8.52
CA ALA A 115 2.82 -15.89 8.42
C ALA A 115 2.05 -15.51 7.14
N VAL A 116 2.35 -16.18 6.02
CA VAL A 116 1.63 -16.02 4.76
C VAL A 116 0.18 -16.49 4.89
N LEU A 117 -0.07 -17.64 5.53
CA LEU A 117 -1.42 -18.16 5.77
C LEU A 117 -2.25 -17.29 6.71
N LEU A 118 -1.61 -16.60 7.66
CA LEU A 118 -2.25 -15.65 8.57
C LEU A 118 -2.56 -14.30 7.91
N ARG A 119 -2.13 -14.09 6.65
CA ARG A 119 -2.41 -12.84 5.94
C ARG A 119 -3.90 -12.75 5.63
N SER A 120 -4.49 -11.64 6.03
CA SER A 120 -5.87 -11.30 5.71
C SER A 120 -5.95 -9.80 5.40
N PRO A 121 -6.85 -9.36 4.50
CA PRO A 121 -7.13 -7.94 4.31
C PRO A 121 -7.39 -7.23 5.63
N TYR A 122 -6.86 -6.01 5.78
CA TYR A 122 -7.17 -5.19 6.96
C TYR A 122 -8.57 -4.61 6.82
N PHE A 123 -8.83 -3.92 5.71
CA PHE A 123 -10.16 -3.51 5.31
C PHE A 123 -10.86 -4.71 4.66
N CYS A 124 -11.97 -5.15 5.24
CA CYS A 124 -12.84 -6.22 4.74
C CYS A 124 -14.20 -5.66 4.32
N ALA A 125 -14.94 -6.41 3.48
CA ALA A 125 -16.27 -6.00 3.02
C ALA A 125 -17.31 -5.82 4.16
N ARG A 126 -16.99 -6.28 5.37
CA ARG A 126 -17.83 -6.14 6.57
C ARG A 126 -17.60 -4.82 7.32
N ASP A 127 -16.60 -4.04 6.92
CA ASP A 127 -16.21 -2.78 7.57
C ASP A 127 -16.83 -1.55 6.87
N ARG A 128 -17.89 -1.75 6.07
CA ARG A 128 -18.70 -0.71 5.40
C ARG A 128 -20.11 -0.66 5.97
#